data_AF-A0AAU3E8F1-F1
#
_entry.id   AF-A0AAU3E8F1-F1
#
_cell.length_a   1.000
_cell.length_b   1.000
_cell.length_c   1.000
_cell.angle_alpha   90.00
_cell.angle_beta   90.00
_cell.angle_gamma   90.00
#
_symmetry.space_group_name_H-M   'P 1'
#
loop_
_entity.id
_entity.type
_entity.pdbx_description
1 polymer ?
#
loop_
_entity_poly.entity_id
_entity_poly.type
_entity_poly.pdbx_seq_one_letter_code
_entity_poly.pdbx_strand_id
1 'polypeptide(L)' 'MTPVECAACGNQVLCEKFSMAHTSVQWTADAAEVCDEYRDPMRTCAALRDSIDRAVGDGRLAVADA' A
#
# COMPACT_ATOMS: atom_id res chain seq x y z
N MET A 1 4.61 -0.82 -10.69
CA MET A 1 4.17 -0.23 -9.41
C MET A 1 2.88 0.55 -9.63
N THR A 2 1.85 0.30 -8.81
CA THR A 2 0.52 0.91 -8.90
C THR A 2 0.24 1.77 -7.66
N PRO A 3 -0.27 3.01 -7.82
CA PRO A 3 -0.63 3.84 -6.67
C PRO A 3 -1.86 3.28 -5.95
N VAL A 4 -1.77 3.18 -4.62
CA VAL A 4 -2.86 2.79 -3.72
C VAL A 4 -3.00 3.88 -2.67
N GLU A 5 -4.20 4.45 -2.59
CA GLU A 5 -4.56 5.41 -1.55
C GLU A 5 -5.16 4.69 -0.35
N CYS A 6 -4.70 5.01 0.85
CA CYS A 6 -5.27 4.52 2.08
C CYS A 6 -6.56 5.28 2.39
N ALA A 7 -7.68 4.56 2.49
CA ALA A 7 -8.98 5.17 2.80
C ALA A 7 -9.07 5.79 4.21
N ALA A 8 -8.16 5.44 5.13
CA ALA A 8 -8.20 5.95 6.51
C ALA A 8 -7.37 7.23 6.71
N CYS A 9 -6.19 7.32 6.09
CA CYS A 9 -5.31 8.49 6.23
C CYS A 9 -5.21 9.34 4.96
N GLY A 10 -5.83 8.94 3.85
CA GLY A 10 -5.76 9.66 2.57
C GLY A 10 -4.39 9.59 1.90
N ASN A 11 -3.55 8.67 2.37
CA ASN A 11 -2.16 8.62 1.96
C ASN A 11 -1.96 7.77 0.70
N GLN A 12 -1.22 8.28 -0.29
CA GLN A 12 -0.91 7.58 -1.52
C GLN A 12 0.48 6.92 -1.47
N VAL A 13 0.50 5.58 -1.48
CA VAL A 13 1.73 4.79 -1.58
C VAL A 13 1.80 4.04 -2.91
N LEU A 14 3.01 3.72 -3.36
CA LEU A 14 3.22 2.88 -4.53
C LEU A 14 3.32 1.43 -4.10
N CYS A 15 2.41 0.59 -4.58
CA CYS A 15 2.38 -0.83 -4.27
C CYS A 15 2.69 -1.65 -5.53
N GLU A 16 3.47 -2.70 -5.36
CA GLU A 16 3.75 -3.66 -6.41
C GLU A 16 3.67 -5.06 -5.84
N LYS A 17 2.69 -5.82 -6.35
CA LYS A 17 2.46 -7.20 -5.92
C LYS A 17 3.26 -8.10 -6.85
N PHE A 18 4.33 -8.69 -6.33
CA PHE A 18 5.12 -9.69 -7.07
C PHE A 18 4.49 -11.08 -6.93
N SER A 19 3.99 -11.41 -5.74
CA SER A 19 3.28 -12.66 -5.48
C SER A 19 2.28 -12.45 -4.33
N MET A 20 1.40 -13.42 -4.06
CA MET A 20 0.45 -13.32 -2.92
C MET A 20 1.15 -13.02 -1.58
N ALA A 21 2.31 -13.64 -1.34
CA ALA A 21 3.12 -13.44 -0.14
C ALA A 21 4.12 -12.27 -0.24
N HIS A 22 4.41 -11.77 -1.45
CA HIS A 22 5.45 -10.76 -1.67
C HIS A 22 4.86 -9.49 -2.29
N THR A 23 4.77 -8.45 -1.48
CA THR A 23 4.34 -7.12 -1.90
C THR A 23 5.46 -6.14 -1.60
N SER A 24 5.92 -5.42 -2.61
CA SER A 24 6.78 -4.25 -2.43
C SER A 24 5.88 -3.03 -2.20
N VAL A 25 6.08 -2.33 -1.09
CA VAL A 25 5.38 -1.08 -0.78
C VAL A 25 6.41 0.01 -0.67
N GLN A 26 6.30 0.99 -1.55
CA GLN A 26 7.17 2.15 -1.61
C GLN A 26 6.40 3.38 -1.15
N TRP A 27 6.83 3.91 -0.01
CA TRP A 27 6.28 5.12 0.57
C TRP A 27 6.91 6.33 -0.11
N THR A 28 6.07 7.30 -0.47
CA THR A 28 6.54 8.61 -0.94
C THR A 28 6.85 9.50 0.26
N ALA A 29 7.63 10.56 0.08
CA ALA A 29 7.97 11.47 1.18
C ALA A 29 6.71 12.13 1.79
N ASP A 30 5.75 12.48 0.94
CA ASP A 30 4.42 12.99 1.33
C ASP A 30 3.66 11.99 2.21
N ALA A 31 3.83 10.70 1.92
CA ALA A 31 3.21 9.63 2.66
C ALA A 31 3.70 9.46 4.10
N ALA A 32 4.95 9.86 4.37
CA ALA A 32 5.51 9.89 5.71
C ALA A 32 4.97 11.06 6.54
N GLU A 33 4.52 12.15 5.89
CA GLU A 33 4.02 13.36 6.57
C GLU A 33 2.54 13.28 6.92
N VAL A 34 1.75 12.54 6.15
CA VAL A 34 0.28 12.44 6.33
C VAL A 34 -0.13 11.38 7.36
N CYS A 35 0.67 10.33 7.53
CA CYS A 35 0.30 9.21 8.40
C CYS A 35 0.94 9.36 9.79
N ASP A 36 0.15 9.77 10.78
CA ASP A 36 0.63 9.93 12.18
C ASP A 36 1.14 8.61 12.80
N GLU A 37 0.59 7.48 12.33
CA GLU A 37 1.02 6.11 12.68
C GLU A 37 2.35 5.68 12.00
N TYR A 38 2.93 6.53 11.13
CA TYR A 38 4.21 6.30 10.45
C TYR A 38 5.44 6.43 11.36
N ARG A 39 5.25 6.42 12.68
CA ARG A 39 6.36 6.34 13.64
C ARG A 39 7.20 5.07 13.47
N ASP A 40 6.67 4.05 12.79
CA ASP A 40 7.39 2.81 12.50
C ASP A 40 7.25 2.41 11.01
N PRO A 41 8.31 2.54 10.20
CA PRO A 41 8.28 2.21 8.77
C PRO A 41 8.08 0.71 8.50
N MET A 42 8.16 -0.16 9.52
CA MET A 42 7.79 -1.59 9.41
C MET A 42 6.32 -1.85 9.73
N ARG A 43 5.63 -0.94 10.43
CA ARG A 43 4.19 -0.99 10.67
C ARG A 43 3.46 -0.14 9.64
N THR A 44 3.31 -0.69 8.43
CA THR A 44 2.28 -0.23 7.50
C THR A 44 0.94 -0.16 8.26
N CYS A 45 0.20 0.95 8.14
CA CYS A 45 -1.08 1.06 8.83
C CYS A 45 -2.02 -0.07 8.37
N ALA A 46 -2.74 -0.69 9.31
CA ALA A 46 -3.57 -1.85 9.01
C ALA A 46 -4.62 -1.55 7.92
N ALA A 47 -5.13 -0.31 7.91
CA ALA A 47 -6.06 0.18 6.88
C ALA A 47 -5.45 0.23 5.47
N LEU A 48 -4.16 0.55 5.34
CA LEU A 48 -3.47 0.52 4.04
C LEU A 48 -3.32 -0.93 3.56
N ARG A 49 -3.01 -1.86 4.45
CA ARG A 49 -2.91 -3.28 4.09
C ARG A 49 -4.23 -3.84 3.59
N ASP A 50 -5.33 -3.50 4.27
CA ASP A 50 -6.69 -3.82 3.83
C ASP A 50 -7.03 -3.16 2.48
N SER A 51 -6.58 -1.92 2.26
CA SER A 51 -6.77 -1.22 0.97
C SER A 51 -5.99 -1.89 -0.17
N ILE A 52 -4.78 -2.38 0.09
CA ILE A 52 -3.98 -3.15 -0.88
C ILE A 52 -4.64 -4.49 -1.20
N ASP A 53 -5.09 -5.24 -0.18
CA ASP A 53 -5.79 -6.51 -0.40
C ASP A 53 -7.10 -6.32 -1.16
N ARG A 54 -7.87 -5.27 -0.84
CA ARG A 54 -9.03 -4.87 -1.65
C ARG A 54 -8.62 -4.55 -3.09
N ALA A 55 -7.57 -3.78 -3.32
CA ALA A 55 -7.13 -3.43 -4.66
C ALA A 55 -6.73 -4.67 -5.48
N VAL A 56 -6.13 -5.69 -4.85
CA VAL A 56 -5.86 -6.98 -5.50
C VAL A 56 -7.17 -7.73 -5.80
N GLY A 57 -8.08 -7.80 -4.83
CA GLY A 57 -9.38 -8.47 -5.00
C GLY A 57 -10.28 -7.84 -6.07
N ASP A 58 -10.26 -6.51 -6.18
CA ASP A 58 -10.96 -5.73 -7.22
C ASP A 58 -10.25 -5.82 -8.60
N GLY A 59 -9.04 -6.37 -8.67
CA GLY A 59 -8.22 -6.40 -9.89
C GLY A 59 -7.57 -5.06 -10.25
N ARG A 60 -7.63 -4.05 -9.36
CA ARG A 60 -6.92 -2.76 -9.52
C ARG A 60 -5.40 -2.89 -9.34
N LEU A 61 -4.95 -3.83 -8.51
CA LEU A 61 -3.55 -4.16 -8.34
C LEU A 61 -3.26 -5.52 -9.00
N ALA A 62 -2.67 -5.48 -10.18
CA ALA A 62 -2.21 -6.69 -10.86
C ALA A 62 -1.00 -7.30 -10.15
N VAL A 63 -0.96 -8.63 -10.08
CA VAL A 63 0.22 -9.38 -9.63
C VAL A 63 1.16 -9.48 -10.83
N ALA A 64 2.40 -9.00 -10.69
CA ALA A 64 3.37 -8.92 -11.78
C ALA A 64 3.84 -10.31 -12.29
N ASP A 65 3.68 -11.35 -11.47
CA ASP A 65 3.94 -12.76 -11.81
C ASP A 65 2.65 -13.48 -12.25
N ALA A 66 1.89 -12.89 -13.17
CA ALA A 66 0.68 -13.49 -13.75
C ALA A 66 0.79 -13.60 -15.28
#